data_AF-A0A8H3CQC5-F1
#
_entry.id   AF-A0A8H3CQC5-F1
#
_cell.length_a   1.000
_cell.length_b   1.000
_cell.length_c   1.000
_cell.angle_alpha   90.00
_cell.angle_beta   90.00
_cell.angle_gamma   90.00
#
_symmetry.space_group_name_H-M   'P 1'
#
loop_
_entity.id
_entity.type
_entity.pdbx_description
1 polymer ?
#
loop_
_entity_poly.entity_id
_entity_poly.type
_entity_poly.pdbx_seq_one_letter_code
_entity_poly.pdbx_strand_id
1 'polypeptide(L)'
;MFVIGEISRPFRPEDIVEIHHSSQTEHVLPGTICSKWDHVFEWDDNCLKASTLEVWRHRSDSLCDEALLETFPTSSSSTGIDLLDAIERRAEQGPGAARNFIDHVKRMPPEGIRASDDQIRRGQAFFYTYSSPILAGLMHFSLAGGFASARITRVLHAVSYLVPGKSSKASEYSITEATSDRTFKRLLETLQMVLDAMGANTSLVEREGKAVSQGVHDLAPGEEGWRSVVRVRLLHGVARRRIMERIRHPELLTEGSIPRYDFDADGYPINQEDLAATLSSFCSAPLFCLTRLGYHPPISEQEDYIALWRHLGFYMGIDPEILSRHFSSVSVNNKFLASTVVHLLESPGPEDDSLPPPTMPIIHAISNRPPFPSTFAYHCALTRFLVGDRLADHLRVPKTPALEYYRLRTKLLITKLPYLFGRAYWLRNWESRRVRISREGLSRVVRWQMGMRRTAFRPRQEDGEIAPGVEQSEAVVPNMILGKAFMQEYNLLIREMLGVMGGVVLSVLAIGWKAMSWV
;
A
#
# COMPACT_ATOMS: atom_id res chain seq x y z
N MET A 1 23.91 -2.64 0.65
CA MET A 1 23.51 -3.29 1.93
C MET A 1 22.59 -2.35 2.68
N PHE A 2 21.41 -2.83 3.05
CA PHE A 2 20.39 -2.09 3.78
C PHE A 2 20.12 -2.79 5.11
N VAL A 3 20.36 -2.09 6.21
CA VAL A 3 20.10 -2.63 7.55
C VAL A 3 18.63 -2.39 7.91
N ILE A 4 17.94 -3.44 8.35
CA ILE A 4 16.56 -3.41 8.83
C ILE A 4 16.56 -3.52 10.37
N GLY A 5 16.00 -2.50 11.01
CA GLY A 5 15.98 -2.39 12.46
C GLY A 5 17.36 -2.11 13.06
N GLU A 6 17.48 -2.32 14.36
CA GLU A 6 18.74 -2.21 15.08
C GLU A 6 19.49 -3.55 15.05
N ILE A 7 20.81 -3.45 15.01
CA ILE A 7 21.72 -4.58 15.19
C ILE A 7 22.49 -4.33 16.49
N SER A 8 22.39 -5.29 17.41
CA SER A 8 22.88 -5.22 18.79
C SER A 8 24.40 -5.12 18.91
N ARG A 9 25.13 -5.53 17.87
CA ARG A 9 26.59 -5.61 17.85
C ARG A 9 27.20 -5.18 16.51
N PRO A 10 28.43 -4.64 16.50
CA PRO A 10 29.21 -4.53 15.28
C PRO A 10 29.39 -5.91 14.63
N PHE A 11 29.32 -5.95 13.30
CA PHE A 11 29.51 -7.17 12.52
C PHE A 11 30.33 -6.86 11.26
N ARG A 12 30.99 -7.89 10.74
CA ARG A 12 31.71 -7.85 9.46
C ARG A 12 30.86 -8.50 8.37
N PRO A 13 31.10 -8.20 7.09
CA PRO A 13 30.39 -8.85 5.99
C PRO A 13 30.48 -10.38 6.01
N GLU A 14 31.58 -10.94 6.52
CA GLU A 14 31.79 -12.38 6.70
C GLU A 14 30.89 -13.04 7.77
N ASP A 15 30.32 -12.24 8.69
CA ASP A 15 29.41 -12.71 9.74
C ASP A 15 27.96 -12.86 9.25
N ILE A 16 27.65 -12.40 8.03
CA ILE A 16 26.30 -12.37 7.47
C ILE A 16 25.93 -13.74 6.91
N VAL A 17 24.87 -14.33 7.44
CA VAL A 17 24.28 -15.58 6.92
C VAL A 17 23.21 -15.25 5.88
N GLU A 18 23.50 -15.51 4.59
CA GLU A 18 22.50 -15.34 3.53
C GLU A 18 21.47 -16.47 3.57
N ILE A 19 20.20 -16.09 3.69
CA ILE A 19 19.06 -17.03 3.69
C ILE A 19 18.58 -17.19 2.25
N HIS A 20 18.86 -18.35 1.67
CA HIS A 20 18.43 -18.72 0.33
C HIS A 20 17.02 -19.31 0.34
N HIS A 21 16.78 -20.24 1.27
CA HIS A 21 15.53 -20.99 1.43
C HIS A 21 14.84 -20.67 2.73
N SER A 22 13.52 -20.62 2.69
CA SER A 22 12.71 -20.27 3.86
C SER A 22 12.86 -21.28 4.99
N SER A 23 13.05 -22.57 4.67
CA SER A 23 13.30 -23.65 5.63
C SER A 23 14.54 -23.44 6.51
N GLN A 24 15.52 -22.66 6.07
CA GLN A 24 16.70 -22.35 6.88
C GLN A 24 16.34 -21.56 8.15
N THR A 25 15.24 -20.80 8.14
CA THR A 25 14.76 -20.01 9.28
C THR A 25 14.44 -20.84 10.51
N GLU A 26 14.20 -22.15 10.36
CA GLU A 26 13.94 -23.06 11.48
C GLU A 26 15.11 -23.19 12.45
N HIS A 27 16.32 -23.07 11.90
CA HIS A 27 17.59 -23.33 12.58
C HIS A 27 18.39 -22.05 12.86
N VAL A 28 17.88 -20.88 12.49
CA VAL A 28 18.55 -19.61 12.78
C VAL A 28 18.45 -19.32 14.27
N LEU A 29 19.59 -19.06 14.90
CA LEU A 29 19.68 -18.74 16.32
C LEU A 29 19.49 -17.23 16.55
N PRO A 30 18.88 -16.82 17.67
CA PRO A 30 18.83 -15.41 18.07
C PRO A 30 20.24 -14.77 18.09
N GLY A 31 20.35 -13.53 17.60
CA GLY A 31 21.61 -12.80 17.46
C GLY A 31 22.40 -13.09 16.17
N THR A 32 21.90 -13.99 15.32
CA THR A 32 22.48 -14.24 13.99
C THR A 32 22.20 -13.05 13.08
N ILE A 33 23.22 -12.56 12.37
CA ILE A 33 23.04 -11.53 11.35
C ILE A 33 22.68 -12.21 10.04
N CYS A 34 21.44 -12.04 9.62
CA CYS A 34 20.90 -12.67 8.43
C CYS A 34 20.82 -11.67 7.28
N SER A 35 20.85 -12.18 6.05
CA SER A 35 20.49 -11.40 4.88
C SER A 35 19.53 -12.13 3.95
N LYS A 36 18.72 -11.33 3.26
CA LYS A 36 17.96 -11.76 2.08
C LYS A 36 18.20 -10.68 1.02
N TRP A 37 18.92 -11.04 -0.04
CA TRP A 37 19.46 -10.10 -1.02
C TRP A 37 20.29 -8.98 -0.37
N ASP A 38 19.96 -7.72 -0.62
CA ASP A 38 20.67 -6.56 -0.10
C ASP A 38 20.23 -6.16 1.32
N HIS A 39 19.26 -6.88 1.91
CA HIS A 39 18.66 -6.54 3.19
C HIS A 39 19.25 -7.38 4.31
N VAL A 40 19.73 -6.71 5.36
CA VAL A 40 20.43 -7.33 6.51
C VAL A 40 19.66 -7.02 7.78
N PHE A 41 19.46 -8.02 8.62
CA PHE A 41 18.79 -7.88 9.91
C PHE A 41 19.32 -8.90 10.90
N GLU A 42 19.26 -8.56 12.18
CA GLU A 42 19.53 -9.52 13.24
C GLU A 42 18.28 -10.36 13.54
N TRP A 43 18.44 -11.68 13.59
CA TRP A 43 17.36 -12.61 13.95
C TRP A 43 17.11 -12.60 15.46
N ASP A 44 15.84 -12.52 15.87
CA ASP A 44 15.42 -12.56 17.28
C ASP A 44 14.04 -13.24 17.43
N ASP A 45 13.48 -13.20 18.64
CA ASP A 45 12.19 -13.84 18.98
C ASP A 45 10.96 -13.18 18.32
N ASN A 46 11.15 -12.03 17.65
CA ASN A 46 10.11 -11.36 16.87
C ASN A 46 10.14 -11.78 15.39
N CYS A 47 11.21 -12.44 14.94
CA CYS A 47 11.28 -13.05 13.62
C CYS A 47 10.43 -14.32 13.55
N LEU A 48 9.85 -14.57 12.38
CA LEU A 48 8.99 -15.72 12.11
C LEU A 48 9.72 -16.83 11.38
N LYS A 49 9.54 -18.05 11.87
CA LYS A 49 9.99 -19.27 11.20
C LYS A 49 9.01 -19.68 10.10
N ALA A 50 9.52 -20.38 9.08
CA ALA A 50 8.73 -20.86 7.95
C ALA A 50 7.53 -21.73 8.39
N SER A 51 7.71 -22.62 9.38
CA SER A 51 6.66 -23.46 9.93
C SER A 51 5.48 -22.67 10.50
N THR A 52 5.74 -21.55 11.17
CA THR A 52 4.68 -20.66 11.67
C THR A 52 3.90 -20.03 10.52
N LEU A 53 4.62 -19.55 9.50
CA LEU A 53 4.01 -18.94 8.31
C LEU A 53 3.18 -19.97 7.54
N GLU A 54 3.65 -21.21 7.38
CA GLU A 54 2.88 -22.29 6.75
C GLU A 54 1.54 -22.58 7.44
N VAL A 55 1.51 -22.53 8.77
CA VAL A 55 0.25 -22.68 9.50
C VAL A 55 -0.71 -21.53 9.16
N TRP A 56 -0.21 -20.30 9.01
CA TRP A 56 -1.05 -19.15 8.69
C TRP A 56 -1.56 -19.15 7.24
N ARG A 57 -0.85 -19.80 6.32
CA ARG A 57 -1.30 -20.00 4.93
C ARG A 57 -2.59 -20.80 4.82
N HIS A 58 -2.82 -21.66 5.80
CA HIS A 58 -4.01 -22.49 5.88
C HIS A 58 -5.13 -21.85 6.73
N ARG A 59 -4.99 -20.57 7.10
CA ARG A 59 -6.02 -19.79 7.81
C ARG A 59 -6.66 -18.76 6.88
N SER A 60 -7.95 -18.90 6.64
CA SER A 60 -8.78 -17.92 5.91
C SER A 60 -9.43 -16.90 6.86
N ASP A 61 -10.42 -16.15 6.36
CA ASP A 61 -11.29 -15.27 7.14
C ASP A 61 -12.71 -15.83 7.11
N SER A 62 -12.97 -16.84 7.96
CA SER A 62 -14.25 -17.56 7.99
C SER A 62 -15.43 -16.64 8.26
N LEU A 63 -15.26 -15.64 9.13
CA LEU A 63 -16.31 -14.69 9.47
C LEU A 63 -16.77 -13.88 8.24
N CYS A 64 -15.83 -13.41 7.42
CA CYS A 64 -16.13 -12.75 6.17
C CYS A 64 -16.72 -13.73 5.13
N ASP A 65 -16.15 -14.92 5.02
CA ASP A 65 -16.56 -15.92 4.03
C ASP A 65 -17.98 -16.40 4.25
N GLU A 66 -18.36 -16.71 5.49
CA GLU A 66 -19.70 -17.15 5.86
C GLU A 66 -20.75 -16.05 5.65
N ALA A 67 -20.43 -14.80 5.97
CA ALA A 67 -21.34 -13.67 5.73
C ALA A 67 -21.62 -13.48 4.23
N LEU A 68 -20.59 -13.64 3.39
CA LEU A 68 -20.73 -13.57 1.93
C LEU A 68 -21.52 -14.76 1.38
N LEU A 69 -21.30 -15.97 1.89
CA LEU A 69 -22.06 -17.17 1.50
C LEU A 69 -23.54 -17.04 1.84
N GLU A 70 -23.87 -16.53 3.03
CA GLU A 70 -25.25 -16.32 3.45
C GLU A 70 -25.95 -15.24 2.60
N THR A 71 -25.25 -14.14 2.32
CA THR A 71 -25.85 -12.98 1.64
C THR A 71 -25.96 -13.16 0.14
N PHE A 72 -25.01 -13.88 -0.45
CA PHE A 72 -24.87 -14.06 -1.90
C PHE A 72 -24.85 -15.56 -2.22
N PRO A 73 -25.98 -16.17 -2.62
CA PRO A 73 -26.03 -17.61 -2.88
C PRO A 73 -25.04 -18.07 -3.97
N THR A 74 -24.79 -17.24 -4.98
CA THR A 74 -23.82 -17.52 -6.05
C THR A 74 -22.71 -16.47 -6.10
N SER A 75 -21.51 -16.83 -6.55
CA SER A 75 -20.40 -15.87 -6.68
C SER A 75 -20.69 -14.72 -7.64
N SER A 76 -21.46 -14.96 -8.70
CA SER A 76 -21.90 -13.94 -9.65
C SER A 76 -22.89 -12.94 -9.05
N SER A 77 -23.72 -13.35 -8.08
CA SER A 77 -24.73 -12.48 -7.45
C SER A 77 -24.16 -11.29 -6.69
N SER A 78 -22.86 -11.30 -6.38
CA SER A 78 -22.14 -10.20 -5.71
C SER A 78 -21.65 -9.11 -6.67
N THR A 79 -21.69 -9.34 -7.98
CA THR A 79 -21.07 -8.48 -8.99
C THR A 79 -21.77 -7.13 -9.08
N GLY A 80 -20.99 -6.04 -8.98
CA GLY A 80 -21.51 -4.67 -9.03
C GLY A 80 -22.27 -4.22 -7.76
N ILE A 81 -22.34 -5.04 -6.72
CA ILE A 81 -23.07 -4.72 -5.48
C ILE A 81 -22.12 -4.12 -4.45
N ASP A 82 -22.58 -3.11 -3.70
CA ASP A 82 -21.90 -2.66 -2.48
C ASP A 82 -22.09 -3.74 -1.40
N LEU A 83 -21.05 -4.54 -1.20
CA LEU A 83 -21.10 -5.73 -0.34
C LEU A 83 -21.43 -5.37 1.10
N LEU A 84 -20.89 -4.26 1.61
CA LEU A 84 -21.10 -3.86 3.00
C LEU A 84 -22.57 -3.49 3.23
N ASP A 85 -23.14 -2.67 2.34
CA ASP A 85 -24.55 -2.27 2.42
C ASP A 85 -25.51 -3.48 2.31
N ALA A 86 -25.22 -4.42 1.41
CA ALA A 86 -26.01 -5.64 1.27
C ALA A 86 -25.95 -6.54 2.51
N ILE A 87 -24.76 -6.71 3.11
CA ILE A 87 -24.58 -7.51 4.32
C ILE A 87 -25.20 -6.81 5.55
N GLU A 88 -25.14 -5.49 5.65
CA GLU A 88 -25.83 -4.72 6.69
C GLU A 88 -27.35 -4.95 6.61
N ARG A 89 -27.94 -4.83 5.41
CA ARG A 89 -29.36 -5.12 5.17
C ARG A 89 -29.72 -6.58 5.44
N ARG A 90 -28.82 -7.53 5.14
CA ARG A 90 -29.05 -8.94 5.46
C ARG A 90 -29.00 -9.19 6.96
N ALA A 91 -28.04 -8.59 7.67
CA ALA A 91 -27.93 -8.68 9.12
C ALA A 91 -29.21 -8.20 9.80
N GLU A 92 -29.82 -7.10 9.33
CA GLU A 92 -31.08 -6.55 9.84
C GLU A 92 -32.25 -7.55 9.86
N GLN A 93 -32.25 -8.55 8.98
CA GLN A 93 -33.33 -9.53 8.85
C GLN A 93 -33.36 -10.60 9.95
N GLY A 94 -32.29 -10.76 10.74
CA GLY A 94 -32.26 -11.72 11.84
C GLY A 94 -30.86 -12.15 12.27
N PRO A 95 -30.76 -13.20 13.11
CA PRO A 95 -29.49 -13.83 13.44
C PRO A 95 -28.91 -14.57 12.22
N GLY A 96 -27.59 -14.64 12.12
CA GLY A 96 -26.89 -15.28 11.00
C GLY A 96 -25.42 -14.90 10.94
N ALA A 97 -24.69 -15.47 9.97
CA ALA A 97 -23.31 -15.12 9.68
C ALA A 97 -23.16 -13.66 9.27
N ALA A 98 -24.11 -13.11 8.50
CA ALA A 98 -24.14 -11.68 8.16
C ALA A 98 -24.20 -10.80 9.41
N ARG A 99 -25.06 -11.13 10.39
CA ARG A 99 -25.15 -10.43 11.68
C ARG A 99 -23.85 -10.56 12.47
N ASN A 100 -23.29 -11.75 12.57
CA ASN A 100 -22.04 -12.01 13.31
C ASN A 100 -20.87 -11.18 12.74
N PHE A 101 -20.76 -11.10 11.41
CA PHE A 101 -19.75 -10.28 10.75
C PHE A 101 -19.93 -8.80 11.08
N ILE A 102 -21.13 -8.24 10.91
CA ILE A 102 -21.41 -6.82 11.20
C ILE A 102 -21.17 -6.50 12.68
N ASP A 103 -21.61 -7.35 13.59
CA ASP A 103 -21.41 -7.16 15.03
C ASP A 103 -19.93 -7.24 15.41
N HIS A 104 -19.11 -8.02 14.69
CA HIS A 104 -17.67 -8.06 14.89
C HIS A 104 -16.99 -6.79 14.35
N VAL A 105 -17.26 -6.39 13.10
CA VAL A 105 -16.59 -5.22 12.50
C VAL A 105 -17.02 -3.90 13.12
N LYS A 106 -18.16 -3.86 13.82
CA LYS A 106 -18.61 -2.70 14.62
C LYS A 106 -18.00 -2.65 16.02
N ARG A 107 -17.32 -3.69 16.49
CA ARG A 107 -16.60 -3.63 17.77
C ARG A 107 -15.35 -2.78 17.61
N MET A 108 -15.01 -2.06 18.68
CA MET A 108 -13.69 -1.46 18.79
C MET A 108 -12.63 -2.57 18.84
N PRO A 109 -11.44 -2.36 18.25
CA PRO A 109 -10.34 -3.28 18.40
C PRO A 109 -10.03 -3.52 19.89
N PRO A 110 -9.61 -4.73 20.26
CA PRO A 110 -9.29 -5.05 21.65
C PRO A 110 -8.05 -4.28 22.13
N GLU A 111 -7.86 -4.28 23.45
CA GLU A 111 -6.66 -3.75 24.09
C GLU A 111 -5.39 -4.42 23.52
N GLY A 112 -4.30 -3.67 23.38
CA GLY A 112 -3.07 -4.12 22.70
C GLY A 112 -3.08 -3.97 21.18
N ILE A 113 -4.26 -3.91 20.54
CA ILE A 113 -4.40 -3.64 19.09
C ILE A 113 -4.84 -2.21 18.86
N ARG A 114 -5.82 -1.76 19.63
CA ARG A 114 -6.44 -0.43 19.50
C ARG A 114 -5.42 0.70 19.62
N ALA A 115 -5.30 1.50 18.57
CA ALA A 115 -4.75 2.86 18.67
C ALA A 115 -5.78 3.81 19.30
N SER A 116 -5.32 4.71 20.16
CA SER A 116 -6.15 5.82 20.67
C SER A 116 -6.48 6.83 19.57
N ASP A 117 -7.54 7.61 19.75
CA ASP A 117 -7.96 8.63 18.79
C ASP A 117 -6.85 9.65 18.49
N ASP A 118 -6.08 10.01 19.52
CA ASP A 118 -4.93 10.91 19.36
C ASP A 118 -3.80 10.25 18.56
N GLN A 119 -3.51 8.97 18.79
CA GLN A 119 -2.53 8.21 17.99
C GLN A 119 -2.98 8.09 16.54
N ILE A 120 -4.26 7.83 16.29
CA ILE A 120 -4.82 7.78 14.92
C ILE A 120 -4.61 9.13 14.23
N ARG A 121 -4.98 10.25 14.88
CA ARG A 121 -4.79 11.59 14.31
C ARG A 121 -3.32 11.92 14.03
N ARG A 122 -2.40 11.52 14.92
CA ARG A 122 -0.95 11.72 14.71
C ARG A 122 -0.40 10.82 13.59
N GLY A 123 -0.83 9.57 13.49
CA GLY A 123 -0.47 8.66 12.39
C GLY A 123 -0.99 9.16 11.03
N GLN A 124 -2.19 9.71 10.97
CA GLN A 124 -2.73 10.37 9.78
C GLN A 124 -1.93 11.62 9.41
N ALA A 125 -1.59 12.45 10.40
CA ALA A 125 -0.76 13.64 10.18
C ALA A 125 0.65 13.27 9.67
N PHE A 126 1.26 12.21 10.22
CA PHE A 126 2.50 11.64 9.75
C PHE A 126 2.41 11.27 8.27
N PHE A 127 1.36 10.54 7.86
CA PHE A 127 1.14 10.16 6.47
C PHE A 127 1.15 11.38 5.54
N TYR A 128 0.45 12.46 5.88
CA TYR A 128 0.39 13.65 5.01
C TYR A 128 1.67 14.48 5.02
N THR A 129 2.34 14.60 6.17
CA THR A 129 3.65 15.23 6.30
C THR A 129 4.65 14.58 5.33
N TYR A 130 4.66 13.26 5.27
CA TYR A 130 5.58 12.48 4.42
C TYR A 130 4.89 11.83 3.22
N SER A 131 3.77 12.38 2.74
CA SER A 131 2.92 11.74 1.73
C SER A 131 3.65 11.38 0.44
N SER A 132 4.45 12.29 -0.12
CA SER A 132 5.19 12.02 -1.35
C SER A 132 6.16 10.83 -1.23
N PRO A 133 7.10 10.78 -0.27
CA PRO A 133 7.98 9.63 -0.12
C PRO A 133 7.27 8.36 0.39
N ILE A 134 6.22 8.46 1.21
CA ILE A 134 5.39 7.30 1.60
C ILE A 134 4.72 6.67 0.38
N LEU A 135 4.08 7.48 -0.47
CA LEU A 135 3.43 6.99 -1.69
C LEU A 135 4.45 6.40 -2.67
N ALA A 136 5.67 6.96 -2.74
CA ALA A 136 6.75 6.38 -3.52
C ALA A 136 7.14 4.99 -2.99
N GLY A 137 7.25 4.83 -1.67
CA GLY A 137 7.52 3.55 -1.01
C GLY A 137 6.41 2.53 -1.22
N LEU A 138 5.16 2.90 -0.98
CA LEU A 138 3.99 2.03 -1.23
C LEU A 138 3.96 1.56 -2.69
N MET A 139 4.20 2.47 -3.65
CA MET A 139 4.12 2.14 -5.05
C MET A 139 5.27 1.26 -5.54
N HIS A 140 6.51 1.63 -5.25
CA HIS A 140 7.68 1.00 -5.85
C HIS A 140 8.29 -0.11 -4.98
N PHE A 141 8.12 -0.05 -3.65
CA PHE A 141 8.57 -1.09 -2.74
C PHE A 141 7.45 -2.09 -2.44
N SER A 142 6.34 -1.62 -1.86
CA SER A 142 5.30 -2.52 -1.35
C SER A 142 4.51 -3.21 -2.48
N LEU A 143 4.10 -2.45 -3.50
CA LEU A 143 3.29 -2.97 -4.60
C LEU A 143 4.17 -3.56 -5.71
N ALA A 144 5.00 -2.74 -6.38
CA ALA A 144 5.83 -3.24 -7.47
C ALA A 144 6.85 -4.29 -7.02
N GLY A 145 7.42 -4.15 -5.82
CA GLY A 145 8.33 -5.14 -5.23
C GLY A 145 7.61 -6.25 -4.45
N GLY A 146 6.77 -5.89 -3.48
CA GLY A 146 6.15 -6.85 -2.55
C GLY A 146 5.13 -7.79 -3.19
N PHE A 147 4.42 -7.39 -4.24
CA PHE A 147 3.48 -8.30 -4.95
C PHE A 147 4.18 -9.27 -5.90
N ALA A 148 5.51 -9.25 -5.98
CA ALA A 148 6.27 -10.16 -6.80
C ALA A 148 6.43 -11.58 -6.22
N SER A 149 5.88 -11.84 -5.03
CA SER A 149 5.77 -13.21 -4.52
C SER A 149 5.03 -14.07 -5.53
N ALA A 150 5.56 -15.27 -5.82
CA ALA A 150 4.93 -16.20 -6.75
C ALA A 150 3.50 -16.56 -6.32
N ARG A 151 3.29 -16.73 -5.00
CA ARG A 151 1.98 -17.05 -4.40
C ARG A 151 0.99 -15.89 -4.56
N ILE A 152 1.40 -14.66 -4.20
CA ILE A 152 0.57 -13.46 -4.40
C ILE A 152 0.28 -13.26 -5.90
N THR A 153 1.26 -13.48 -6.76
CA THR A 153 1.10 -13.38 -8.21
C THR A 153 0.06 -14.37 -8.73
N ARG A 154 0.04 -15.62 -8.23
CA ARG A 154 -1.00 -16.60 -8.57
C ARG A 154 -2.39 -16.13 -8.16
N VAL A 155 -2.55 -15.54 -6.96
CA VAL A 155 -3.83 -14.94 -6.54
C VAL A 155 -4.25 -13.79 -7.47
N LEU A 156 -3.32 -12.88 -7.80
CA LEU A 156 -3.59 -11.72 -8.66
C LEU A 156 -3.98 -12.12 -10.08
N HIS A 157 -3.35 -13.15 -10.63
CA HIS A 157 -3.75 -13.76 -11.89
C HIS A 157 -5.12 -14.43 -11.75
N ALA A 158 -5.34 -15.22 -10.69
CA ALA A 158 -6.60 -15.92 -10.43
C ALA A 158 -7.80 -14.97 -10.37
N VAL A 159 -7.63 -13.72 -9.93
CA VAL A 159 -8.73 -12.75 -9.94
C VAL A 159 -8.79 -11.86 -11.19
N SER A 160 -7.74 -11.85 -12.04
CA SER A 160 -7.61 -11.03 -13.26
C SER A 160 -7.89 -9.52 -13.12
N TYR A 161 -7.91 -8.99 -11.89
CA TYR A 161 -8.29 -7.59 -11.67
C TYR A 161 -7.14 -6.62 -11.86
N LEU A 162 -5.98 -6.92 -11.26
CA LEU A 162 -4.84 -6.00 -11.19
C LEU A 162 -3.84 -6.19 -12.33
N VAL A 163 -3.81 -7.37 -12.95
CA VAL A 163 -2.73 -7.79 -13.82
C VAL A 163 -3.28 -8.16 -15.21
N PRO A 164 -2.61 -7.78 -16.32
CA PRO A 164 -3.01 -8.18 -17.66
C PRO A 164 -3.04 -9.71 -17.83
N GLY A 165 -3.93 -10.21 -18.71
CA GLY A 165 -3.94 -11.63 -19.09
C GLY A 165 -2.64 -12.07 -19.78
N LYS A 166 -2.39 -13.39 -19.82
CA LYS A 166 -1.19 -13.96 -20.47
C LYS A 166 -1.11 -13.58 -21.95
N SER A 167 0.09 -13.26 -22.42
CA SER A 167 0.43 -13.22 -23.85
C SER A 167 0.54 -14.64 -24.42
N SER A 168 0.42 -14.80 -25.75
CA SER A 168 0.70 -16.06 -26.44
C SER A 168 2.17 -16.51 -26.35
N LYS A 169 3.07 -15.63 -25.89
CA LYS A 169 4.45 -15.97 -25.52
C LYS A 169 4.54 -16.25 -24.02
N ALA A 170 4.97 -17.46 -23.66
CA ALA A 170 5.24 -17.83 -22.28
C ALA A 170 6.19 -16.80 -21.63
N SER A 171 5.93 -16.44 -20.37
CA SER A 171 6.71 -15.51 -19.53
C SER A 171 6.54 -14.00 -19.77
N GLU A 172 5.67 -13.53 -20.68
CA GLU A 172 5.46 -12.09 -20.91
C GLU A 172 4.00 -11.65 -20.76
N TYR A 173 3.79 -10.46 -20.20
CA TYR A 173 2.50 -9.79 -20.19
C TYR A 173 2.22 -9.13 -21.53
N SER A 174 0.98 -9.21 -22.01
CA SER A 174 0.52 -8.35 -23.11
C SER A 174 0.17 -6.96 -22.54
N ILE A 175 1.17 -6.08 -22.49
CA ILE A 175 1.01 -4.71 -21.98
C ILE A 175 0.51 -3.82 -23.11
N THR A 176 -0.80 -3.52 -23.08
CA THR A 176 -1.47 -2.55 -23.96
C THR A 176 -1.91 -1.32 -23.15
N GLU A 177 -2.28 -0.24 -23.84
CA GLU A 177 -2.82 0.97 -23.19
C GLU A 177 -4.05 0.64 -22.32
N ALA A 178 -4.99 -0.18 -22.82
CA ALA A 178 -6.18 -0.57 -22.07
C ALA A 178 -5.85 -1.37 -20.79
N THR A 179 -4.90 -2.32 -20.86
CA THR A 179 -4.48 -3.10 -19.69
C THR A 179 -3.69 -2.26 -18.68
N SER A 180 -2.89 -1.29 -19.18
CA SER A 180 -2.19 -0.28 -18.38
C SER A 180 -3.18 0.63 -17.64
N ASP A 181 -4.23 1.10 -18.32
CA ASP A 181 -5.31 1.90 -17.73
C ASP A 181 -6.08 1.13 -16.66
N ARG A 182 -6.40 -0.15 -16.91
CA ARG A 182 -7.07 -1.02 -15.93
C ARG A 182 -6.21 -1.18 -14.66
N THR A 183 -4.93 -1.52 -14.84
CA THR A 183 -3.97 -1.64 -13.74
C THR A 183 -3.88 -0.34 -12.96
N PHE A 184 -3.74 0.80 -13.65
CA PHE A 184 -3.66 2.12 -13.02
C PHE A 184 -4.91 2.45 -12.20
N LYS A 185 -6.11 2.19 -12.74
CA LYS A 185 -7.38 2.38 -12.02
C LYS A 185 -7.45 1.53 -10.74
N ARG A 186 -7.00 0.27 -10.78
CA ARG A 186 -6.96 -0.60 -9.58
C ARG A 186 -5.96 -0.12 -8.52
N LEU A 187 -4.82 0.41 -8.95
CA LEU A 187 -3.86 1.05 -8.05
C LEU A 187 -4.47 2.29 -7.38
N LEU A 188 -5.25 3.09 -8.12
CA LEU A 188 -5.97 4.25 -7.57
C LEU A 188 -7.11 3.86 -6.63
N GLU A 189 -7.82 2.76 -6.88
CA GLU A 189 -8.81 2.22 -5.94
C GLU A 189 -8.14 1.84 -4.61
N THR A 190 -6.99 1.18 -4.66
CA THR A 190 -6.18 0.87 -3.45
C THR A 190 -5.75 2.16 -2.74
N LEU A 191 -5.27 3.16 -3.49
CA LEU A 191 -4.92 4.46 -2.93
C LEU A 191 -6.13 5.19 -2.33
N GLN A 192 -7.33 5.05 -2.91
CA GLN A 192 -8.56 5.60 -2.33
C GLN A 192 -8.81 5.01 -0.94
N MET A 193 -8.73 3.69 -0.78
CA MET A 193 -8.89 3.04 0.53
C MET A 193 -7.88 3.59 1.55
N VAL A 194 -6.60 3.69 1.16
CA VAL A 194 -5.56 4.27 2.03
C VAL A 194 -5.90 5.70 2.39
N LEU A 195 -6.28 6.55 1.44
CA LEU A 195 -6.64 7.94 1.71
C LEU A 195 -7.87 8.08 2.60
N ASP A 196 -8.89 7.24 2.41
CA ASP A 196 -10.07 7.22 3.27
C ASP A 196 -9.68 6.85 4.71
N ALA A 197 -8.83 5.82 4.88
CA ALA A 197 -8.31 5.42 6.18
C ALA A 197 -7.41 6.50 6.83
N MET A 198 -6.68 7.25 6.01
CA MET A 198 -5.88 8.40 6.45
C MET A 198 -6.74 9.66 6.69
N GLY A 199 -8.05 9.58 6.48
CA GLY A 199 -9.01 10.63 6.76
C GLY A 199 -9.09 11.74 5.72
N ALA A 200 -8.70 11.46 4.48
CA ALA A 200 -8.70 12.45 3.41
C ALA A 200 -10.11 12.95 3.06
N ASN A 201 -11.13 12.10 3.25
CA ASN A 201 -12.52 12.43 2.94
C ASN A 201 -13.10 13.49 3.89
N THR A 202 -12.81 13.40 5.19
CA THR A 202 -13.27 14.37 6.19
C THR A 202 -12.87 15.80 5.82
N SER A 203 -11.61 16.02 5.43
CA SER A 203 -11.14 17.35 5.00
C SER A 203 -11.90 17.91 3.79
N LEU A 204 -12.41 17.05 2.90
CA LEU A 204 -13.20 17.49 1.75
C LEU A 204 -14.65 17.81 2.15
N VAL A 205 -15.24 16.97 2.98
CA VAL A 205 -16.62 17.11 3.48
C VAL A 205 -16.77 18.37 4.33
N GLU A 206 -15.81 18.65 5.22
CA GLU A 206 -15.75 19.89 6.01
C GLU A 206 -15.71 21.13 5.11
N ARG A 207 -14.89 21.10 4.05
CA ARG A 207 -14.77 22.21 3.09
C ARG A 207 -16.02 22.41 2.24
N GLU A 208 -16.81 21.36 2.04
CA GLU A 208 -18.13 21.41 1.41
C GLU A 208 -19.22 21.95 2.36
N GLY A 209 -18.88 22.28 3.62
CA GLY A 209 -19.82 22.80 4.62
C GLY A 209 -20.76 21.74 5.17
N LYS A 210 -20.46 20.45 4.97
CA LYS A 210 -21.22 19.34 5.52
C LYS A 210 -20.81 19.12 6.97
N ALA A 211 -21.79 18.82 7.82
CA ALA A 211 -21.54 18.52 9.22
C ALA A 211 -20.62 17.30 9.34
N VAL A 212 -19.58 17.44 10.16
CA VAL A 212 -18.70 16.33 10.57
C VAL A 212 -18.89 16.12 12.06
N SER A 213 -19.05 14.86 12.46
CA SER A 213 -19.18 14.46 13.85
C SER A 213 -17.93 14.88 14.62
N GLN A 214 -18.04 15.90 15.48
CA GLN A 214 -16.91 16.37 16.27
C GLN A 214 -16.41 15.28 17.21
N GLY A 215 -15.10 15.04 17.23
CA GLY A 215 -14.46 14.08 18.12
C GLY A 215 -14.47 12.63 17.64
N VAL A 216 -15.08 12.32 16.49
CA VAL A 216 -15.06 10.96 15.90
C VAL A 216 -14.00 10.90 14.80
N HIS A 217 -13.13 9.89 14.85
CA HIS A 217 -12.09 9.69 13.82
C HIS A 217 -12.62 8.85 12.65
N ASP A 218 -12.03 8.97 11.45
CA ASP A 218 -12.51 8.33 10.19
C ASP A 218 -12.57 6.79 10.22
N LEU A 219 -11.94 6.17 11.21
CA LEU A 219 -11.90 4.72 11.41
C LEU A 219 -12.89 4.22 12.46
N ALA A 220 -13.69 5.10 13.03
CA ALA A 220 -14.78 4.69 13.90
C ALA A 220 -15.82 3.91 13.08
N PRO A 221 -16.46 2.89 13.65
CA PRO A 221 -17.48 2.10 12.95
C PRO A 221 -18.55 2.98 12.30
N GLY A 222 -18.76 2.79 11.00
CA GLY A 222 -19.71 3.56 10.19
C GLY A 222 -19.11 4.76 9.45
N GLU A 223 -17.96 5.28 9.89
CA GLU A 223 -17.26 6.37 9.21
C GLU A 223 -16.58 5.91 7.91
N GLU A 224 -16.27 6.85 7.01
CA GLU A 224 -15.90 6.50 5.64
C GLU A 224 -14.59 5.70 5.53
N GLY A 225 -13.58 5.99 6.36
CA GLY A 225 -12.34 5.23 6.39
C GLY A 225 -12.59 3.77 6.82
N TRP A 226 -13.41 3.57 7.85
CA TRP A 226 -13.86 2.25 8.27
C TRP A 226 -14.64 1.53 7.15
N ARG A 227 -15.60 2.21 6.50
CA ARG A 227 -16.40 1.60 5.41
C ARG A 227 -15.51 1.15 4.26
N SER A 228 -14.54 1.97 3.84
CA SER A 228 -13.59 1.60 2.78
C SER A 228 -12.75 0.38 3.13
N VAL A 229 -12.24 0.28 4.36
CA VAL A 229 -11.47 -0.87 4.85
C VAL A 229 -12.32 -2.15 4.87
N VAL A 230 -13.52 -2.08 5.44
CA VAL A 230 -14.42 -3.26 5.53
C VAL A 230 -14.92 -3.70 4.15
N ARG A 231 -15.20 -2.77 3.23
CA ARG A 231 -15.52 -3.10 1.84
C ARG A 231 -14.37 -3.84 1.14
N VAL A 232 -13.12 -3.44 1.39
CA VAL A 232 -11.95 -4.17 0.86
C VAL A 232 -11.81 -5.56 1.49
N ARG A 233 -12.04 -5.73 2.80
CA ARG A 233 -12.10 -7.06 3.46
C ARG A 233 -13.13 -7.97 2.78
N LEU A 234 -14.32 -7.45 2.51
CA LEU A 234 -15.38 -8.18 1.79
C LEU A 234 -14.98 -8.51 0.34
N LEU A 235 -14.30 -7.58 -0.36
CA LEU A 235 -13.77 -7.83 -1.69
C LEU A 235 -12.72 -8.95 -1.69
N HIS A 236 -11.88 -9.04 -0.66
CA HIS A 236 -10.95 -10.16 -0.48
C HIS A 236 -11.70 -11.49 -0.27
N GLY A 237 -12.79 -11.51 0.50
CA GLY A 237 -13.64 -12.70 0.64
C GLY A 237 -14.26 -13.14 -0.70
N VAL A 238 -14.73 -12.20 -1.53
CA VAL A 238 -15.23 -12.52 -2.88
C VAL A 238 -14.12 -13.10 -3.76
N ALA A 239 -12.92 -12.53 -3.71
CA ALA A 239 -11.76 -13.07 -4.41
C ALA A 239 -11.44 -14.51 -3.96
N ARG A 240 -11.38 -14.76 -2.65
CA ARG A 240 -11.20 -16.10 -2.07
C ARG A 240 -12.22 -17.08 -2.61
N ARG A 241 -13.50 -16.73 -2.51
CA ARG A 241 -14.60 -17.59 -2.95
C ARG A 241 -14.50 -17.95 -4.42
N ARG A 242 -14.25 -16.96 -5.30
CA ARG A 242 -14.12 -17.20 -6.75
C ARG A 242 -12.98 -18.17 -7.08
N ILE A 243 -11.83 -18.02 -6.42
CA ILE A 243 -10.68 -18.90 -6.64
C ILE A 243 -11.01 -20.32 -6.13
N MET A 244 -11.55 -20.44 -4.92
CA MET A 244 -11.90 -21.73 -4.33
C MET A 244 -12.99 -22.48 -5.11
N GLU A 245 -13.98 -21.77 -5.68
CA GLU A 245 -15.00 -22.36 -6.57
C GLU A 245 -14.37 -22.95 -7.83
N ARG A 246 -13.38 -22.27 -8.44
CA ARG A 246 -12.65 -22.78 -9.61
C ARG A 246 -11.80 -24.01 -9.29
N ILE A 247 -11.22 -24.07 -8.09
CA ILE A 247 -10.47 -25.26 -7.62
C ILE A 247 -11.42 -26.46 -7.48
N ARG A 248 -12.64 -26.24 -6.99
CA ARG A 248 -13.66 -27.30 -6.80
C ARG A 248 -14.31 -27.78 -8.09
N HIS A 249 -14.35 -26.91 -9.10
CA HIS A 249 -15.00 -27.16 -10.39
C HIS A 249 -14.05 -26.96 -11.58
N PRO A 250 -12.95 -27.74 -11.66
CA PRO A 250 -11.98 -27.61 -12.74
C PRO A 250 -12.60 -27.87 -14.13
N GLU A 251 -13.70 -28.62 -14.22
CA GLU A 251 -14.45 -28.89 -15.45
C GLU A 251 -15.09 -27.64 -16.07
N LEU A 252 -15.25 -26.57 -15.30
CA LEU A 252 -15.80 -25.29 -15.77
C LEU A 252 -14.71 -24.36 -16.35
N LEU A 253 -13.44 -24.76 -16.28
CA LEU A 253 -12.31 -24.00 -16.81
C LEU A 253 -12.17 -24.26 -18.32
N THR A 254 -12.22 -23.21 -19.13
CA THR A 254 -11.96 -23.29 -20.57
C THR A 254 -10.46 -23.37 -20.86
N GLU A 255 -10.09 -23.98 -21.99
CA GLU A 255 -8.72 -23.93 -22.53
C GLU A 255 -8.27 -22.47 -22.71
N GLY A 256 -7.14 -22.10 -22.10
CA GLY A 256 -6.65 -20.70 -22.06
C GLY A 256 -7.07 -19.89 -20.82
N SER A 257 -7.78 -20.50 -19.86
CA SER A 257 -8.07 -19.89 -18.56
C SER A 257 -6.82 -19.75 -17.67
N ILE A 258 -6.97 -18.94 -16.62
CA ILE A 258 -5.91 -18.56 -15.69
C ILE A 258 -5.24 -19.80 -15.06
N PRO A 259 -3.91 -19.81 -14.81
CA PRO A 259 -3.17 -20.92 -14.22
C PRO A 259 -3.89 -21.60 -13.05
N ARG A 260 -3.77 -22.93 -13.01
CA ARG A 260 -4.29 -23.77 -11.94
C ARG A 260 -3.69 -23.31 -10.60
N TYR A 261 -4.55 -22.82 -9.71
CA TYR A 261 -4.20 -22.55 -8.32
C TYR A 261 -4.16 -23.88 -7.57
N ASP A 262 -3.07 -24.16 -6.87
CA ASP A 262 -2.87 -25.43 -6.16
C ASP A 262 -3.05 -25.21 -4.67
N PHE A 263 -4.13 -25.71 -4.08
CA PHE A 263 -4.42 -25.48 -2.67
C PHE A 263 -3.37 -26.09 -1.73
N ASP A 264 -2.79 -27.24 -2.08
CA ASP A 264 -1.79 -27.90 -1.21
C ASP A 264 -0.47 -27.11 -1.23
N ALA A 265 -0.13 -26.54 -2.39
CA ALA A 265 1.08 -25.75 -2.55
C ALA A 265 0.90 -24.28 -2.16
N ASP A 266 -0.30 -23.70 -2.32
CA ASP A 266 -0.62 -22.27 -2.19
C ASP A 266 -1.41 -21.90 -0.92
N GLY A 267 -2.12 -22.84 -0.30
CA GLY A 267 -3.00 -22.60 0.84
C GLY A 267 -4.30 -21.88 0.45
N TYR A 268 -4.93 -21.19 1.40
CA TYR A 268 -6.05 -20.33 1.06
C TYR A 268 -5.55 -19.06 0.33
N PRO A 269 -6.25 -18.57 -0.71
CA PRO A 269 -5.95 -17.26 -1.28
C PRO A 269 -6.13 -16.18 -0.22
N ILE A 270 -5.28 -15.15 -0.19
CA ILE A 270 -5.44 -14.01 0.76
C ILE A 270 -5.63 -14.54 2.20
N ASN A 271 -4.76 -15.47 2.58
CA ASN A 271 -4.70 -16.07 3.91
C ASN A 271 -4.09 -15.09 4.93
N GLN A 272 -3.98 -15.53 6.19
CA GLN A 272 -3.45 -14.71 7.28
C GLN A 272 -1.97 -14.31 7.10
N GLU A 273 -1.14 -15.15 6.46
CA GLU A 273 0.22 -14.76 6.10
C GLU A 273 0.20 -13.62 5.08
N ASP A 274 -0.45 -13.82 3.94
CA ASP A 274 -0.50 -12.84 2.84
C ASP A 274 -1.02 -11.49 3.34
N LEU A 275 -2.10 -11.53 4.14
CA LEU A 275 -2.78 -10.34 4.64
C LEU A 275 -1.90 -9.58 5.64
N ALA A 276 -1.29 -10.27 6.61
CA ALA A 276 -0.42 -9.64 7.61
C ALA A 276 0.89 -9.16 7.00
N ALA A 277 1.49 -9.92 6.08
CA ALA A 277 2.69 -9.49 5.36
C ALA A 277 2.44 -8.25 4.51
N THR A 278 1.31 -8.21 3.81
CA THR A 278 0.91 -7.04 3.02
C THR A 278 0.66 -5.83 3.92
N LEU A 279 -0.02 -6.00 5.07
CA LEU A 279 -0.19 -4.92 6.04
C LEU A 279 1.16 -4.38 6.53
N SER A 280 2.09 -5.26 6.90
CA SER A 280 3.43 -4.86 7.33
C SER A 280 4.22 -4.16 6.22
N SER A 281 4.09 -4.63 4.98
CA SER A 281 4.65 -3.96 3.80
C SER A 281 4.03 -2.57 3.57
N PHE A 282 2.78 -2.32 3.98
CA PHE A 282 2.14 -1.01 3.87
C PHE A 282 2.51 -0.05 5.01
N CYS A 283 3.02 -0.55 6.14
CA CYS A 283 3.41 0.30 7.26
C CYS A 283 4.93 0.43 7.43
N SER A 284 5.69 -0.67 7.49
CA SER A 284 7.14 -0.65 7.69
C SER A 284 7.94 -0.30 6.43
N ALA A 285 7.55 -0.78 5.24
CA ALA A 285 8.31 -0.49 4.03
C ALA A 285 8.35 1.02 3.69
N PRO A 286 7.25 1.79 3.83
CA PRO A 286 7.32 3.24 3.70
C PRO A 286 8.32 3.89 4.66
N LEU A 287 8.44 3.42 5.91
CA LEU A 287 9.41 3.94 6.88
C LEU A 287 10.86 3.67 6.42
N PHE A 288 11.14 2.49 5.86
CA PHE A 288 12.45 2.22 5.24
C PHE A 288 12.71 3.14 4.05
N CYS A 289 11.71 3.32 3.19
CA CYS A 289 11.82 4.21 2.03
C CYS A 289 12.03 5.67 2.45
N LEU A 290 11.43 6.15 3.55
CA LEU A 290 11.70 7.48 4.09
C LEU A 290 13.19 7.66 4.37
N THR A 291 13.79 6.73 5.10
CA THR A 291 15.23 6.76 5.42
C THR A 291 16.08 6.75 4.15
N ARG A 292 15.76 5.89 3.17
CA ARG A 292 16.47 5.83 1.86
C ARG A 292 16.35 7.12 1.05
N LEU A 293 15.23 7.82 1.17
CA LEU A 293 14.98 9.13 0.57
C LEU A 293 15.52 10.30 1.43
N GLY A 294 16.17 9.98 2.55
CA GLY A 294 16.84 10.90 3.47
C GLY A 294 15.91 11.66 4.41
N TYR A 295 14.70 11.14 4.66
CA TYR A 295 13.78 11.63 5.68
C TYR A 295 14.01 10.83 6.97
N HIS A 296 14.13 11.53 8.10
CA HIS A 296 14.42 10.93 9.41
C HIS A 296 13.36 11.38 10.42
N PRO A 297 12.13 10.86 10.33
CA PRO A 297 11.09 11.20 11.30
C PRO A 297 11.43 10.69 12.70
N PRO A 298 10.98 11.38 13.77
CA PRO A 298 11.08 10.88 15.14
C PRO A 298 10.46 9.49 15.27
N ILE A 299 11.08 8.60 16.08
CA ILE A 299 10.56 7.24 16.32
C ILE A 299 9.13 7.28 16.85
N SER A 300 8.78 8.23 17.72
CA SER A 300 7.41 8.37 18.24
C SER A 300 6.36 8.58 17.15
N GLU A 301 6.67 9.33 16.09
CA GLU A 301 5.74 9.51 14.97
C GLU A 301 5.64 8.23 14.12
N GLN A 302 6.73 7.48 13.99
CA GLN A 302 6.74 6.18 13.32
C GLN A 302 5.90 5.15 14.10
N GLU A 303 5.97 5.15 15.43
CA GLU A 303 5.15 4.31 16.30
C GLU A 303 3.66 4.62 16.18
N ASP A 304 3.28 5.91 16.12
CA ASP A 304 1.90 6.32 15.86
C ASP A 304 1.40 5.81 14.48
N TYR A 305 2.27 5.82 13.47
CA TYR A 305 1.96 5.29 12.15
C TYR A 305 1.78 3.75 12.16
N ILE A 306 2.63 3.01 12.85
CA ILE A 306 2.47 1.55 13.05
C ILE A 306 1.18 1.25 13.83
N ALA A 307 0.90 1.99 14.90
CA ALA A 307 -0.31 1.81 15.69
C ALA A 307 -1.59 2.06 14.86
N LEU A 308 -1.59 3.06 13.98
CA LEU A 308 -2.68 3.31 13.04
C LEU A 308 -2.91 2.09 12.12
N TRP A 309 -1.85 1.54 11.52
CA TRP A 309 -1.98 0.36 10.67
C TRP A 309 -2.35 -0.91 11.44
N ARG A 310 -1.89 -1.07 12.69
CA ARG A 310 -2.33 -2.14 13.58
C ARG A 310 -3.84 -2.06 13.83
N HIS A 311 -4.36 -0.86 14.09
CA HIS A 311 -5.79 -0.62 14.26
C HIS A 311 -6.57 -0.97 12.96
N LEU A 312 -6.05 -0.57 11.79
CA LEU A 312 -6.63 -0.91 10.49
C LEU A 312 -6.64 -2.42 10.23
N GLY A 313 -5.57 -3.13 10.63
CA GLY A 313 -5.43 -4.56 10.46
C GLY A 313 -6.57 -5.38 11.08
N PHE A 314 -7.11 -4.92 12.21
CA PHE A 314 -8.26 -5.55 12.85
C PHE A 314 -9.50 -5.53 11.95
N TYR A 315 -9.84 -4.36 11.39
CA TYR A 315 -10.97 -4.23 10.49
C TYR A 315 -10.74 -4.92 9.14
N MET A 316 -9.48 -5.10 8.73
CA MET A 316 -9.11 -5.87 7.54
C MET A 316 -9.24 -7.39 7.73
N GLY A 317 -9.41 -7.87 8.97
CA GLY A 317 -9.61 -9.29 9.28
C GLY A 317 -8.34 -10.07 9.59
N ILE A 318 -7.25 -9.38 9.96
CA ILE A 318 -6.04 -10.06 10.45
C ILE A 318 -6.28 -10.55 11.88
N ASP A 319 -5.80 -11.76 12.17
CA ASP A 319 -5.87 -12.40 13.47
C ASP A 319 -5.35 -11.46 14.59
N PRO A 320 -6.13 -11.21 15.66
CA PRO A 320 -5.72 -10.39 16.78
C PRO A 320 -4.39 -10.78 17.42
N GLU A 321 -4.03 -12.07 17.45
CA GLU A 321 -2.74 -12.52 18.00
C GLU A 321 -1.57 -12.05 17.13
N ILE A 322 -1.72 -12.10 15.80
CA ILE A 322 -0.71 -11.61 14.86
C ILE A 322 -0.51 -10.10 15.05
N LEU A 323 -1.60 -9.33 15.14
CA LEU A 323 -1.54 -7.88 15.30
C LEU A 323 -0.93 -7.45 16.64
N SER A 324 -1.42 -8.02 17.74
CA SER A 324 -0.95 -7.65 19.08
C SER A 324 0.53 -8.00 19.29
N ARG A 325 0.99 -9.13 18.75
CA ARG A 325 2.39 -9.56 18.84
C ARG A 325 3.29 -8.78 17.89
N HIS A 326 2.99 -8.78 16.59
CA HIS A 326 3.94 -8.40 15.55
C HIS A 326 3.79 -6.96 15.02
N PHE A 327 2.76 -6.24 15.46
CA PHE A 327 2.57 -4.81 15.13
C PHE A 327 2.63 -3.95 16.38
N SER A 328 3.21 -4.46 17.47
CA SER A 328 3.30 -3.79 18.77
C SER A 328 4.18 -2.54 18.73
N SER A 329 5.28 -2.57 17.97
CA SER A 329 6.20 -1.45 17.75
C SER A 329 6.84 -1.45 16.36
N VAL A 330 7.52 -0.36 15.99
CA VAL A 330 8.31 -0.26 14.75
C VAL A 330 9.39 -1.34 14.70
N SER A 331 10.12 -1.55 15.79
CA SER A 331 11.20 -2.55 15.84
C SER A 331 10.66 -3.96 15.59
N VAL A 332 9.58 -4.33 16.28
CA VAL A 332 8.94 -5.64 16.15
C VAL A 332 8.37 -5.85 14.74
N ASN A 333 7.69 -4.85 14.18
CA ASN A 333 7.12 -4.98 12.83
C ASN A 333 8.20 -5.08 11.74
N ASN A 334 9.34 -4.43 11.94
CA ASN A 334 10.48 -4.54 11.03
C ASN A 334 11.06 -5.95 11.01
N LYS A 335 11.16 -6.61 12.18
CA LYS A 335 11.58 -8.02 12.27
C LYS A 335 10.58 -8.94 11.59
N PHE A 336 9.29 -8.72 11.84
CA PHE A 336 8.20 -9.43 11.17
C PHE A 336 8.33 -9.32 9.65
N LEU A 337 8.40 -8.10 9.09
CA LEU A 337 8.51 -7.89 7.65
C LEU A 337 9.74 -8.59 7.06
N ALA A 338 10.90 -8.43 7.72
CA ALA A 338 12.15 -9.01 7.26
C ALA A 338 12.07 -10.54 7.19
N SER A 339 11.53 -11.19 8.23
CA SER A 339 11.37 -12.65 8.25
C SER A 339 10.29 -13.16 7.29
N THR A 340 9.17 -12.45 7.14
CA THR A 340 8.08 -12.91 6.26
C THR A 340 8.45 -12.77 4.78
N VAL A 341 9.22 -11.74 4.41
CA VAL A 341 9.74 -11.58 3.04
C VAL A 341 10.64 -12.75 2.62
N VAL A 342 11.40 -13.33 3.54
CA VAL A 342 12.24 -14.52 3.26
C VAL A 342 11.40 -15.68 2.75
N HIS A 343 10.21 -15.88 3.33
CA HIS A 343 9.29 -16.95 2.98
C HIS A 343 8.43 -16.62 1.75
N LEU A 344 7.90 -15.40 1.67
CA LEU A 344 7.04 -14.99 0.54
C LEU A 344 7.78 -14.87 -0.79
N LEU A 345 9.03 -14.41 -0.75
CA LEU A 345 9.85 -14.24 -1.95
C LEU A 345 10.97 -15.29 -2.01
N GLU A 346 10.57 -16.55 -1.84
CA GLU A 346 11.42 -17.69 -2.12
C GLU A 346 11.68 -17.78 -3.63
N SER A 347 12.94 -18.03 -4.01
CA SER A 347 13.30 -18.17 -5.41
C SER A 347 12.65 -19.44 -5.96
N PRO A 348 11.87 -19.36 -7.04
CA PRO A 348 11.30 -20.54 -7.65
C PRO A 348 12.40 -21.49 -8.14
N GLY A 349 12.18 -22.79 -8.00
CA GLY A 349 13.10 -23.82 -8.50
C GLY A 349 13.22 -23.79 -10.03
N PRO A 350 14.26 -24.44 -10.61
CA PRO A 350 14.50 -24.43 -12.06
C PRO A 350 13.36 -25.06 -12.90
N GLU A 351 12.43 -25.79 -12.29
CA GLU A 351 11.27 -26.44 -12.95
C GLU A 351 9.95 -25.64 -12.80
N ASP A 352 9.96 -24.49 -12.12
CA ASP A 352 8.74 -23.72 -11.86
C ASP A 352 8.37 -22.87 -13.09
N ASP A 353 7.23 -23.18 -13.73
CA ASP A 353 6.56 -22.36 -14.75
C ASP A 353 5.89 -21.13 -14.11
N SER A 354 6.69 -20.40 -13.33
CA SER A 354 6.25 -19.31 -12.47
C SER A 354 5.71 -18.15 -13.30
N LEU A 355 4.56 -17.64 -12.87
CA LEU A 355 3.95 -16.47 -13.49
C LEU A 355 4.87 -15.27 -13.35
N PRO A 356 5.02 -14.43 -14.39
CA PRO A 356 5.84 -13.23 -14.28
C PRO A 356 5.29 -12.33 -13.16
N PRO A 357 6.13 -11.71 -12.32
CA PRO A 357 5.63 -10.84 -11.25
C PRO A 357 4.98 -9.58 -11.82
N PRO A 358 4.01 -8.96 -11.11
CA PRO A 358 3.26 -7.80 -11.60
C PRO A 358 4.10 -6.50 -11.64
N THR A 359 5.38 -6.55 -11.26
CA THR A 359 6.31 -5.40 -11.18
C THR A 359 6.31 -4.56 -12.45
N MET A 360 6.55 -5.19 -13.61
CA MET A 360 6.66 -4.45 -14.88
C MET A 360 5.32 -3.88 -15.36
N PRO A 361 4.20 -4.63 -15.35
CA PRO A 361 2.88 -4.05 -15.60
C PRO A 361 2.55 -2.85 -14.71
N ILE A 362 2.86 -2.93 -13.40
CA ILE A 362 2.64 -1.83 -12.46
C ILE A 362 3.47 -0.60 -12.83
N ILE A 363 4.77 -0.77 -13.12
CA ILE A 363 5.66 0.34 -13.51
C ILE A 363 5.19 0.98 -14.82
N HIS A 364 4.76 0.19 -15.80
CA HIS A 364 4.16 0.71 -17.03
C HIS A 364 2.86 1.49 -16.77
N ALA A 365 1.98 0.98 -15.89
CA ALA A 365 0.69 1.58 -15.59
C ALA A 365 0.78 3.01 -15.04
N ILE A 366 1.78 3.27 -14.20
CA ILE A 366 1.99 4.57 -13.55
C ILE A 366 2.83 5.56 -14.38
N SER A 367 3.48 5.07 -15.44
CA SER A 367 4.40 5.87 -16.25
C SER A 367 3.66 6.92 -17.08
N ASN A 368 4.26 8.11 -17.19
CA ASN A 368 3.77 9.25 -17.96
C ASN A 368 2.35 9.71 -17.56
N ARG A 369 1.89 9.40 -16.34
CA ARG A 369 0.58 9.81 -15.83
C ARG A 369 0.63 11.20 -15.17
N PRO A 370 -0.45 12.00 -15.25
CA PRO A 370 -0.54 13.25 -14.51
C PRO A 370 -0.62 13.02 -12.98
N PRO A 371 -0.54 14.06 -12.13
CA PRO A 371 -0.31 15.47 -12.46
C PRO A 371 1.15 15.82 -12.75
N PHE A 372 2.10 14.96 -12.34
CA PHE A 372 3.53 15.17 -12.51
C PHE A 372 4.14 13.99 -13.28
N PRO A 373 4.07 14.01 -14.63
CA PRO A 373 4.47 12.87 -15.44
C PRO A 373 5.94 12.51 -15.22
N SER A 374 6.19 11.22 -15.09
CA SER A 374 7.50 10.63 -14.86
C SER A 374 7.69 9.50 -15.86
N THR A 375 8.87 9.39 -16.45
CA THR A 375 9.13 8.39 -17.48
C THR A 375 9.20 6.98 -16.88
N PHE A 376 8.99 5.98 -17.71
CA PHE A 376 9.21 4.58 -17.36
C PHE A 376 10.63 4.33 -16.81
N ALA A 377 11.65 4.90 -17.47
CA ALA A 377 13.04 4.78 -17.02
C ALA A 377 13.24 5.35 -15.60
N TYR A 378 12.59 6.47 -15.27
CA TYR A 378 12.62 7.05 -13.93
C TYR A 378 11.96 6.12 -12.91
N HIS A 379 10.81 5.52 -13.23
CA HIS A 379 10.14 4.58 -12.31
C HIS A 379 10.95 3.29 -12.10
N CYS A 380 11.60 2.75 -13.13
CA CYS A 380 12.55 1.65 -12.99
C CYS A 380 13.72 2.04 -12.07
N ALA A 381 14.30 3.23 -12.29
CA ALA A 381 15.40 3.74 -11.48
C ALA A 381 15.00 3.95 -10.01
N LEU A 382 13.82 4.52 -9.76
CA LEU A 382 13.29 4.73 -8.42
C LEU A 382 12.96 3.40 -7.72
N THR A 383 12.38 2.44 -8.44
CA THR A 383 12.15 1.07 -7.92
C THR A 383 13.46 0.46 -7.48
N ARG A 384 14.46 0.43 -8.37
CA ARG A 384 15.78 -0.15 -8.07
C ARG A 384 16.47 0.55 -6.90
N PHE A 385 16.40 1.88 -6.83
CA PHE A 385 16.91 2.67 -5.71
C PHE A 385 16.22 2.33 -4.38
N LEU A 386 14.91 2.10 -4.40
CA LEU A 386 14.13 1.85 -3.19
C LEU A 386 14.17 0.40 -2.74
N VAL A 387 14.20 -0.59 -3.63
CA VAL A 387 14.22 -2.02 -3.24
C VAL A 387 15.65 -2.51 -3.03
N GLY A 388 16.60 -2.11 -3.88
CA GLY A 388 17.97 -2.64 -3.87
C GLY A 388 18.32 -3.33 -5.19
N ASP A 389 19.61 -3.48 -5.47
CA ASP A 389 20.10 -4.02 -6.74
C ASP A 389 19.76 -5.50 -6.91
N ARG A 390 20.02 -6.34 -5.89
CA ARG A 390 19.80 -7.79 -5.95
C ARG A 390 18.32 -8.14 -6.05
N LEU A 391 17.46 -7.46 -5.28
CA LEU A 391 16.01 -7.65 -5.39
C LEU A 391 15.50 -7.11 -6.73
N ALA A 392 15.96 -5.94 -7.18
CA ALA A 392 15.59 -5.42 -8.51
C ALA A 392 16.01 -6.37 -9.65
N ASP A 393 17.17 -7.01 -9.56
CA ASP A 393 17.64 -8.01 -10.52
C ASP A 393 16.72 -9.25 -10.53
N HIS A 394 16.31 -9.74 -9.35
CA HIS A 394 15.32 -10.83 -9.23
C HIS A 394 13.97 -10.44 -9.86
N LEU A 395 13.54 -9.20 -9.66
CA LEU A 395 12.31 -8.63 -10.24
C LEU A 395 12.44 -8.26 -11.74
N ARG A 396 13.62 -8.47 -12.34
CA ARG A 396 13.95 -8.10 -13.73
C ARG A 396 13.76 -6.62 -14.02
N VAL A 397 13.91 -5.76 -13.01
CA VAL A 397 13.89 -4.30 -13.18
C VAL A 397 15.21 -3.87 -13.84
N PRO A 398 15.17 -3.16 -14.98
CA PRO A 398 16.38 -2.77 -15.72
C PRO A 398 17.39 -2.00 -14.87
N LYS A 399 18.68 -2.25 -15.12
CA LYS A 399 19.76 -1.47 -14.51
C LYS A 399 19.61 0.01 -14.87
N THR A 400 19.89 0.88 -13.91
CA THR A 400 19.77 2.33 -14.09
C THR A 400 20.98 2.89 -14.84
N PRO A 401 20.82 3.49 -16.03
CA PRO A 401 21.91 4.19 -16.70
C PRO A 401 22.39 5.39 -15.87
N ALA A 402 23.68 5.75 -15.98
CA ALA A 402 24.27 6.84 -15.18
C ALA A 402 23.50 8.17 -15.32
N LEU A 403 23.06 8.52 -16.53
CA LEU A 403 22.27 9.73 -16.76
C LEU A 403 20.93 9.70 -16.00
N GLU A 404 20.24 8.55 -16.02
CA GLU A 404 18.98 8.38 -15.29
C GLU A 404 19.19 8.39 -13.78
N TYR A 405 20.32 7.88 -13.29
CA TYR A 405 20.67 7.99 -11.87
C TYR A 405 20.80 9.45 -11.43
N TYR A 406 21.50 10.30 -12.19
CA TYR A 406 21.59 11.72 -11.87
C TYR A 406 20.24 12.44 -11.99
N ARG A 407 19.43 12.11 -13.01
CA ARG A 407 18.05 12.64 -13.14
C ARG A 407 17.19 12.25 -11.95
N LEU A 408 17.27 11.00 -11.50
CA LEU A 408 16.60 10.50 -10.31
C LEU A 408 17.01 11.32 -9.09
N ARG A 409 18.32 11.42 -8.81
CA ARG A 409 18.85 12.18 -7.66
C ARG A 409 18.39 13.63 -7.65
N THR A 410 18.45 14.32 -8.80
CA THR A 410 17.99 15.70 -8.93
C THR A 410 16.49 15.83 -8.66
N LYS A 411 15.67 14.92 -9.20
CA LYS A 411 14.22 14.94 -8.96
C LYS A 411 13.84 14.61 -7.53
N LEU A 412 14.54 13.68 -6.88
CA LEU A 412 14.38 13.39 -5.45
C LEU A 412 14.74 14.61 -4.59
N LEU A 413 15.79 15.36 -4.96
CA LEU A 413 16.13 16.61 -4.27
C LEU A 413 15.01 17.65 -4.45
N ILE A 414 14.52 17.87 -5.67
CA ILE A 414 13.45 18.83 -5.98
C ILE A 414 12.16 18.50 -5.21
N THR A 415 11.76 17.23 -5.20
CA THR A 415 10.55 16.78 -4.49
C THR A 415 10.68 16.88 -2.97
N LYS A 416 11.91 16.90 -2.44
CA LYS A 416 12.20 17.11 -1.03
C LYS A 416 12.21 18.60 -0.62
N LEU A 417 12.37 19.53 -1.56
CA LEU A 417 12.45 20.97 -1.26
C LEU A 417 11.25 21.51 -0.47
N PRO A 418 9.98 21.21 -0.81
CA PRO A 418 8.83 21.69 -0.03
C PRO A 418 8.89 21.26 1.43
N TYR A 419 9.33 20.04 1.70
CA TYR A 419 9.50 19.53 3.07
C TYR A 419 10.61 20.30 3.81
N LEU A 420 11.79 20.46 3.21
CA LEU A 420 12.90 21.19 3.83
C LEU A 420 12.53 22.65 4.08
N PHE A 421 11.84 23.27 3.13
CA PHE A 421 11.34 24.63 3.26
C PHE A 421 10.36 24.74 4.43
N GLY A 422 9.36 23.87 4.53
CA GLY A 422 8.41 23.90 5.63
C GLY A 422 9.05 23.71 7.01
N ARG A 423 10.14 22.94 7.10
CA ARG A 423 10.92 22.78 8.34
C ARG A 423 11.76 24.02 8.70
N ALA A 424 12.24 24.75 7.71
CA ALA A 424 13.06 25.95 7.92
C ALA A 424 12.24 27.25 8.01
N TYR A 425 11.07 27.29 7.38
CA TYR A 425 10.21 28.47 7.29
C TYR A 425 8.97 28.27 8.14
N TRP A 426 9.07 28.63 9.43
CA TRP A 426 7.98 28.52 10.40
C TRP A 426 6.94 29.64 10.29
N LEU A 427 7.23 30.70 9.54
CA LEU A 427 6.31 31.82 9.38
C LEU A 427 5.03 31.38 8.68
N ARG A 428 3.91 32.01 9.08
CA ARG A 428 2.58 31.80 8.49
C ARG A 428 2.11 30.34 8.50
N ASN A 429 2.67 29.52 9.40
CA ASN A 429 2.36 28.09 9.56
C ASN A 429 2.41 27.35 8.21
N TRP A 430 3.44 27.64 7.40
CA TRP A 430 3.51 27.17 6.02
C TRP A 430 3.45 25.64 5.92
N GLU A 431 4.14 24.92 6.81
CA GLU A 431 4.12 23.45 6.80
C GLU A 431 2.73 22.89 7.08
N SER A 432 2.02 23.41 8.09
CA SER A 432 0.64 22.99 8.37
C SER A 432 -0.30 23.27 7.20
N ARG A 433 -0.11 24.40 6.49
CA ARG A 433 -0.87 24.70 5.26
C ARG A 433 -0.54 23.72 4.14
N ARG A 434 0.74 23.37 3.95
CA ARG A 434 1.17 22.36 2.97
C ARG A 434 0.50 21.01 3.25
N VAL A 435 0.58 20.53 4.49
CA VAL A 435 -0.02 19.25 4.92
C VAL A 435 -1.52 19.22 4.66
N ARG A 436 -2.24 20.29 5.03
CA ARG A 436 -3.68 20.43 4.74
C ARG A 436 -3.98 20.37 3.24
N ILE A 437 -3.24 21.15 2.44
CA ILE A 437 -3.41 21.19 0.98
C ILE A 437 -3.08 19.82 0.36
N SER A 438 -2.09 19.10 0.87
CA SER A 438 -1.76 17.73 0.42
C SER A 438 -2.89 16.74 0.73
N ARG A 439 -3.49 16.79 1.93
CA ARG A 439 -4.62 15.93 2.33
C ARG A 439 -5.80 16.06 1.38
N GLU A 440 -6.20 17.29 1.08
CA GLU A 440 -7.29 17.56 0.15
C GLU A 440 -6.91 17.26 -1.31
N GLY A 441 -5.71 17.68 -1.71
CA GLY A 441 -5.21 17.57 -3.08
C GLY A 441 -5.08 16.13 -3.56
N LEU A 442 -4.56 15.23 -2.72
CA LEU A 442 -4.43 13.81 -3.05
C LEU A 442 -5.79 13.17 -3.37
N SER A 443 -6.80 13.44 -2.56
CA SER A 443 -8.17 12.94 -2.80
C SER A 443 -8.77 13.48 -4.10
N ARG A 444 -8.58 14.77 -4.38
CA ARG A 444 -9.04 15.38 -5.64
C ARG A 444 -8.35 14.75 -6.85
N VAL A 445 -7.04 14.53 -6.78
CA VAL A 445 -6.26 13.89 -7.84
C VAL A 445 -6.73 12.46 -8.08
N VAL A 446 -6.94 11.67 -7.02
CA VAL A 446 -7.44 10.29 -7.14
C VAL A 446 -8.81 10.26 -7.81
N ARG A 447 -9.77 11.09 -7.36
CA ARG A 447 -11.10 11.19 -7.99
C ARG A 447 -11.01 11.58 -9.47
N TRP A 448 -10.17 12.57 -9.80
CA TRP A 448 -9.97 13.03 -11.17
C TRP A 448 -9.38 11.93 -12.07
N GLN A 449 -8.33 11.25 -11.60
CA GLN A 449 -7.66 10.18 -12.35
C GLN A 449 -8.55 8.93 -12.52
N MET A 450 -9.52 8.72 -11.63
CA MET A 450 -10.55 7.69 -11.78
C MET A 450 -11.73 8.11 -12.65
N GLY A 451 -11.67 9.27 -13.32
CA GLY A 451 -12.74 9.77 -14.19
C GLY A 451 -13.88 10.45 -13.44
N MET A 452 -13.54 11.21 -12.39
CA MET A 452 -14.52 11.81 -11.45
C MET A 452 -15.40 10.74 -10.79
N ARG A 453 -14.78 9.63 -10.39
CA ARG A 453 -15.43 8.50 -9.72
C ARG A 453 -14.89 8.32 -8.31
N ARG A 454 -15.71 7.78 -7.42
CA ARG A 454 -15.29 7.28 -6.10
C ARG A 454 -15.82 5.87 -5.89
N THR A 455 -14.93 4.90 -5.75
CA THR A 455 -15.33 3.50 -5.69
C THR A 455 -15.95 3.12 -4.35
N ALA A 456 -16.93 2.22 -4.38
CA ALA A 456 -17.37 1.45 -3.21
C ALA A 456 -16.80 0.01 -3.23
N PHE A 457 -15.74 -0.22 -4.00
CA PHE A 457 -15.01 -1.50 -4.09
C PHE A 457 -15.88 -2.68 -4.53
N ARG A 458 -16.83 -2.41 -5.42
CA ARG A 458 -17.78 -3.41 -5.93
C ARG A 458 -17.04 -4.50 -6.72
N PRO A 459 -17.38 -5.79 -6.53
CA PRO A 459 -16.79 -6.86 -7.32
C PRO A 459 -17.05 -6.66 -8.81
N ARG A 460 -16.03 -6.92 -9.62
CA ARG A 460 -16.11 -6.78 -11.08
C ARG A 460 -16.59 -8.08 -11.74
N GLN A 461 -16.95 -7.97 -13.01
CA GLN A 461 -17.27 -9.12 -13.86
C GLN A 461 -16.04 -10.03 -14.04
N GLU A 462 -16.23 -11.23 -14.58
CA GLU A 462 -15.12 -12.19 -14.78
C GLU A 462 -14.08 -11.73 -15.79
N ASP A 463 -14.48 -10.91 -16.76
CA ASP A 463 -13.60 -10.25 -17.75
C ASP A 463 -12.79 -9.08 -17.15
N GLY A 464 -13.04 -8.73 -15.88
CA GLY A 464 -12.42 -7.62 -15.17
C GLY A 464 -13.07 -6.26 -15.44
N GLU A 465 -14.17 -6.20 -16.18
CA GLU A 465 -14.91 -4.97 -16.44
C GLU A 465 -15.87 -4.60 -15.32
N ILE A 466 -16.13 -3.31 -15.21
CA ILE A 466 -17.07 -2.76 -14.24
C ILE A 466 -18.49 -3.10 -14.69
N ALA A 467 -19.34 -3.54 -13.76
CA ALA A 467 -20.72 -3.90 -14.09
C ALA A 467 -21.53 -2.67 -14.57
N PRO A 468 -22.51 -2.86 -15.47
CA PRO A 468 -23.35 -1.77 -15.96
C PRO A 468 -24.01 -0.97 -14.82
N GLY A 469 -24.05 0.35 -14.94
CA GLY A 469 -24.66 1.24 -13.93
C GLY A 469 -23.75 1.60 -12.75
N VAL A 470 -22.67 0.83 -12.51
CA VAL A 470 -21.78 1.09 -11.37
C VAL A 470 -21.04 2.41 -11.51
N GLU A 471 -20.49 2.72 -12.69
CA GLU A 471 -19.77 3.98 -12.90
C GLU A 471 -20.66 5.21 -12.64
N GLN A 472 -21.93 5.15 -13.05
CA GLN A 472 -22.92 6.19 -12.80
C GLN A 472 -23.24 6.31 -11.31
N SER A 473 -23.38 5.18 -10.60
CA SER A 473 -23.64 5.17 -9.15
C SER A 473 -22.47 5.70 -8.32
N GLU A 474 -21.26 5.63 -8.86
CA GLU A 474 -20.00 6.07 -8.22
C GLU A 474 -19.54 7.45 -8.72
N ALA A 475 -20.30 8.11 -9.57
CA ALA A 475 -19.95 9.39 -10.14
C ALA A 475 -19.93 10.49 -9.06
N VAL A 476 -18.88 11.30 -9.08
CA VAL A 476 -18.69 12.44 -8.19
C VAL A 476 -18.88 13.72 -8.98
N VAL A 477 -19.83 14.55 -8.57
CA VAL A 477 -20.03 15.88 -9.15
C VAL A 477 -18.90 16.81 -8.69
N PRO A 478 -18.07 17.36 -9.58
CA PRO A 478 -16.99 18.26 -9.20
C PRO A 478 -17.55 19.61 -8.72
N ASN A 479 -17.18 20.01 -7.49
CA ASN A 479 -17.40 21.38 -7.04
C ASN A 479 -16.32 22.31 -7.62
N MET A 480 -16.62 22.95 -8.75
CA MET A 480 -15.69 23.82 -9.47
C MET A 480 -15.26 25.07 -8.69
N ILE A 481 -16.14 25.61 -7.85
CA ILE A 481 -15.84 26.79 -7.01
C ILE A 481 -14.76 26.44 -5.99
N LEU A 482 -14.98 25.35 -5.24
CA LEU A 482 -14.00 24.87 -4.26
C LEU A 482 -12.71 24.39 -4.93
N GLY A 483 -12.79 23.78 -6.12
CA GLY A 483 -11.63 23.40 -6.90
C GLY A 483 -10.77 24.60 -7.31
N LYS A 484 -11.39 25.69 -7.77
CA LYS A 484 -10.68 26.94 -8.11
C LYS A 484 -10.05 27.59 -6.87
N ALA A 485 -10.79 27.65 -5.76
CA ALA A 485 -10.26 28.16 -4.49
C ALA A 485 -9.06 27.35 -3.99
N PHE A 486 -9.14 26.01 -4.07
CA PHE A 486 -8.04 25.11 -3.75
C PHE A 486 -6.80 25.40 -4.61
N MET A 487 -6.96 25.53 -5.93
CA MET A 487 -5.84 25.84 -6.82
C MET A 487 -5.22 27.21 -6.56
N GLN A 488 -6.03 28.21 -6.19
CA GLN A 488 -5.51 29.52 -5.77
C GLN A 488 -4.65 29.40 -4.50
N GLU A 489 -5.13 28.67 -3.49
CA GLU A 489 -4.36 28.41 -2.26
C GLU A 489 -3.06 27.67 -2.53
N TYR A 490 -3.10 26.61 -3.35
CA TYR A 490 -1.91 25.85 -3.75
C TYR A 490 -0.90 26.75 -4.47
N ASN A 491 -1.35 27.54 -5.45
CA ASN A 491 -0.48 28.44 -6.19
C ASN A 491 0.14 29.52 -5.30
N LEU A 492 -0.61 30.06 -4.34
CA LEU A 492 -0.09 31.01 -3.36
C LEU A 492 0.97 30.37 -2.46
N LEU A 493 0.73 29.13 -1.99
CA LEU A 493 1.69 28.38 -1.16
C LEU A 493 3.03 28.18 -1.90
N ILE A 494 2.98 27.75 -3.16
CA ILE A 494 4.17 27.52 -3.99
C ILE A 494 4.88 28.83 -4.32
N ARG A 495 4.15 29.89 -4.69
CA ARG A 495 4.73 31.22 -4.97
C ARG A 495 5.41 31.81 -3.74
N GLU A 496 4.82 31.63 -2.56
CA GLU A 496 5.43 32.05 -1.29
C GLU A 496 6.79 31.36 -1.07
N MET A 497 6.85 30.03 -1.22
CA MET A 497 8.09 29.28 -1.11
C MET A 497 9.16 29.76 -2.10
N LEU A 498 8.80 29.86 -3.38
CA LEU A 498 9.72 30.30 -4.43
C LEU A 498 10.20 31.74 -4.22
N GLY A 499 9.31 32.64 -3.79
CA GLY A 499 9.64 34.03 -3.50
C GLY A 499 10.62 34.17 -2.34
N VAL A 500 10.39 33.44 -1.24
CA VAL A 500 11.29 33.45 -0.07
C VAL A 500 12.67 32.87 -0.44
N MET A 501 12.71 31.70 -1.10
CA MET A 501 13.99 31.10 -1.52
C MET A 501 14.75 32.02 -2.48
N GLY A 502 14.06 32.62 -3.46
CA GLY A 502 14.68 33.58 -4.39
C GLY A 502 15.24 34.82 -3.68
N GLY A 503 14.49 35.38 -2.73
CA GLY A 503 14.93 36.53 -1.93
C GLY A 503 16.17 36.23 -1.08
N VAL A 504 16.25 35.02 -0.49
CA VAL A 504 17.44 34.58 0.27
C VAL A 504 18.65 34.44 -0.65
N VAL A 505 18.50 33.80 -1.82
CA VAL A 505 19.61 33.64 -2.79
C VAL A 505 20.12 34.99 -3.25
N LEU A 506 19.24 35.91 -3.63
CA LEU A 506 19.63 37.27 -4.05
C LEU A 506 20.34 38.03 -2.92
N SER A 507 19.91 37.86 -1.68
CA SER A 507 20.53 38.49 -0.51
C SER A 507 21.94 37.97 -0.26
N VAL A 508 22.14 36.64 -0.34
CA VAL A 508 23.47 36.02 -0.22
C VAL A 508 24.40 36.48 -1.33
N LEU A 509 23.91 36.53 -2.58
CA LEU A 509 24.70 37.02 -3.72
C LEU A 509 25.08 38.50 -3.56
N ALA A 510 24.16 39.34 -3.09
CA ALA A 510 24.43 40.75 -2.83
C ALA A 510 25.47 40.96 -1.72
N ILE A 511 25.38 40.19 -0.63
CA ILE A 511 26.37 40.23 0.46
C ILE A 511 27.73 39.73 -0.03
N GLY A 512 27.78 38.63 -0.79
CA GLY A 512 29.01 38.09 -1.35
C GLY A 512 29.67 39.04 -2.35
N TRP A 513 28.89 39.69 -3.21
CA TRP A 513 29.38 40.74 -4.11
C TRP A 513 29.98 41.90 -3.33
N LYS A 514 29.27 42.40 -2.31
CA LYS A 514 29.76 43.48 -1.45
C LYS A 514 31.02 43.08 -0.70
N ALA A 515 31.12 41.85 -0.20
CA ALA A 515 32.32 41.36 0.46
C ALA A 515 33.52 41.27 -0.49
N MET A 516 33.31 40.78 -1.73
CA MET A 516 34.36 40.77 -2.76
C MET A 516 34.77 42.17 -3.21
N SER A 517 33.87 43.15 -3.19
CA SER A 517 34.22 44.53 -3.53
C SER A 517 34.96 45.27 -2.41
N TRP A 518 35.15 44.64 -1.24
CA TRP A 518 35.90 45.19 -0.10
C TRP A 518 37.31 44.56 0.04
N VAL A 519 37.55 43.44 -0.64
CA VAL A 519 38.86 42.78 -0.81
C VAL A 519 39.49 43.30 -2.09
#